data_AF-V8NCV6-F1
#
_entry.id   AF-V8NCV6-F1
#
_cell.length_a   1.000
_cell.length_b   1.000
_cell.length_c   1.000
_cell.angle_alpha   90.00
_cell.angle_beta   90.00
_cell.angle_gamma   90.00
#
_symmetry.space_group_name_H-M   'P 1'
#
loop_
_entity.id
_entity.type
_entity.pdbx_description
1 polymer ?
#
loop_
_entity_poly.entity_id
_entity_poly.type
_entity_poly.pdbx_seq_one_letter_code
_entity_poly.pdbx_strand_id
1 'polypeptide(L)'
;MDEFAEYVYQRRPEYRHLSTGDISAQKELRKHLKCKDFKWFMAAVAWDVPKYFPPVEPPPASWGEIRNVAANLCMDSKHGGTGTELRLDICVKDGSERTWSHEQLFTFGWREDIRPGEPLHTRKFCFDAISHSSPVTLYDCHGMKGNQHWSYRKDKTLFHTVSVSCIDCNPAEKKIFMNRCDPLSETQQWIFEHINMTVIEKIISKETSS
;
A
#
# COMPACT_ATOMS: atom_id res chain seq x y z
N MET A 1 2.30 21.26 18.64
CA MET A 1 3.17 20.27 17.99
C MET A 1 4.39 20.93 17.32
N ASP A 2 4.72 22.19 17.64
CA ASP A 2 5.89 22.90 17.08
C ASP A 2 5.99 22.74 15.55
N GLU A 3 7.18 22.43 15.03
CA GLU A 3 7.42 22.18 13.61
C GLU A 3 6.66 20.95 13.06
N PHE A 4 6.29 20.00 13.92
CA PHE A 4 5.60 18.77 13.50
C PHE A 4 4.14 18.99 13.10
N ALA A 5 3.54 20.13 13.42
CA ALA A 5 2.21 20.49 12.94
C ALA A 5 2.16 20.53 11.40
N GLU A 6 3.27 20.89 10.76
CA GLU A 6 3.40 20.97 9.31
C GLU A 6 3.13 19.62 8.61
N TYR A 7 3.54 18.50 9.22
CA TYR A 7 3.27 17.16 8.69
C TYR A 7 1.80 16.76 8.73
N VAL A 8 1.00 17.42 9.57
CA VAL A 8 -0.47 17.28 9.56
C VAL A 8 -1.05 18.08 8.40
N TYR A 9 -0.61 19.33 8.23
CA TYR A 9 -1.08 20.23 7.18
C TYR A 9 -0.74 19.76 5.76
N GLN A 10 0.39 19.07 5.58
CA GLN A 10 0.74 18.46 4.30
C GLN A 10 -0.26 17.38 3.86
N ARG A 11 -0.88 16.68 4.81
CA ARG A 11 -1.89 15.64 4.54
C ARG A 11 -3.33 16.17 4.52
N ARG A 12 -3.55 17.29 5.20
CA ARG A 12 -4.84 18.00 5.30
C ARG A 12 -4.64 19.50 5.06
N PRO A 13 -4.44 19.92 3.80
CA PRO A 13 -4.16 21.33 3.47
C PRO A 13 -5.23 22.31 3.97
N GLU A 14 -6.48 21.86 4.11
CA GLU A 14 -7.61 22.63 4.64
C GLU A 14 -7.36 23.16 6.05
N TYR A 15 -6.52 22.50 6.86
CA TYR A 15 -6.21 22.93 8.23
C TYR A 15 -5.35 24.19 8.29
N ARG A 16 -4.66 24.58 7.21
CA ARG A 16 -3.86 25.81 7.21
C ARG A 16 -4.67 27.08 7.37
N HIS A 17 -5.90 27.05 6.86
CA HIS A 17 -6.80 28.21 6.82
C HIS A 17 -7.92 28.11 7.86
N LEU A 18 -7.96 27.01 8.62
CA LEU A 18 -8.94 26.79 9.66
C LEU A 18 -8.58 27.63 10.90
N SER A 19 -9.52 28.48 11.33
CA SER A 19 -9.35 29.24 12.56
C SER A 19 -9.23 28.29 13.76
N THR A 20 -8.17 28.47 14.55
CA THR A 20 -7.98 27.73 15.81
C THR A 20 -8.66 28.40 17.00
N GLY A 21 -9.31 29.54 16.80
CA GLY A 21 -9.73 30.43 17.88
C GLY A 21 -8.55 31.11 18.57
N ASP A 22 -8.79 31.70 19.75
CA ASP A 22 -7.72 32.22 20.59
C ASP A 22 -7.09 31.10 21.42
N ILE A 23 -5.78 30.88 21.18
CA ILE A 23 -4.97 29.86 21.87
C ILE A 23 -3.86 30.49 22.73
N SER A 24 -3.97 31.79 23.05
CA SER A 24 -2.95 32.54 23.78
C SER A 24 -2.74 31.98 25.19
N ALA A 25 -3.83 31.73 25.92
CA ALA A 25 -3.78 31.17 27.28
C ALA A 25 -3.08 29.79 27.33
N GLN A 26 -3.34 28.91 26.35
CA GLN A 26 -2.73 27.59 26.27
C GLN A 26 -1.23 27.68 25.94
N LYS A 27 -0.84 28.62 25.08
CA LYS A 27 0.57 28.89 24.77
C LYS A 27 1.32 29.47 25.97
N GLU A 28 0.70 30.36 26.73
CA GLU A 28 1.27 30.92 27.96
C GLU A 28 1.44 29.86 29.05
N LEU A 29 0.42 29.02 29.25
CA LEU A 29 0.48 27.91 30.21
C LEU A 29 1.67 26.98 29.91
N ARG A 30 1.89 26.63 28.64
CA ARG A 30 3.04 25.80 28.23
C ARG A 30 4.38 26.45 28.60
N LYS A 31 4.51 27.76 28.39
CA LYS A 31 5.73 28.51 28.75
C LYS A 31 5.92 28.55 30.27
N HIS A 32 4.86 28.82 31.02
CA HIS A 32 4.90 28.88 32.48
C HIS A 32 5.33 27.56 33.11
N LEU A 33 4.81 26.43 32.60
CA LEU A 33 5.16 25.08 33.06
C LEU A 33 6.55 24.61 32.59
N LYS A 34 7.27 25.40 31.80
CA LYS A 34 8.59 25.06 31.25
C LYS A 34 8.62 23.69 30.56
N CYS A 35 7.56 23.39 29.81
CA CYS A 35 7.44 22.12 29.09
C CYS A 35 8.56 21.98 28.06
N LYS A 36 9.00 20.73 27.82
CA LYS A 36 9.93 20.40 26.74
C LYS A 36 9.29 20.63 25.36
N ASP A 37 10.12 20.71 24.33
CA ASP A 37 9.65 20.84 22.94
C ASP A 37 9.07 19.52 22.42
N PHE A 38 8.30 19.61 21.34
CA PHE A 38 7.66 18.45 20.72
C PHE A 38 8.69 17.54 20.05
N LYS A 39 9.84 18.08 19.62
CA LYS A 39 10.96 17.30 19.10
C LYS A 39 11.50 16.34 20.16
N TRP A 40 11.72 16.79 21.39
CA TRP A 40 12.11 15.95 22.52
C TRP A 40 11.05 14.88 22.77
N PHE A 41 9.77 15.23 22.74
CA PHE A 41 8.69 14.26 22.91
C PHE A 41 8.76 13.14 21.86
N MET A 42 8.88 13.49 20.58
CA MET A 42 9.00 12.53 19.49
C MET A 42 10.30 11.71 19.54
N ALA A 43 11.39 12.26 20.08
CA ALA A 43 12.69 11.58 20.14
C ALA A 43 12.87 10.70 21.39
N ALA A 44 12.30 11.09 22.53
CA ALA A 44 12.53 10.44 23.82
C ALA A 44 11.33 9.64 24.35
N VAL A 45 10.12 10.06 24.02
CA VAL A 45 8.88 9.44 24.53
C VAL A 45 8.19 8.62 23.45
N ALA A 46 7.96 9.21 22.28
CA ALA A 46 7.24 8.61 21.15
C ALA A 46 8.18 8.20 20.00
N TRP A 47 9.36 7.67 20.35
CA TRP A 47 10.46 7.37 19.43
C TRP A 47 10.16 6.26 18.43
N ASP A 48 9.19 5.40 18.75
CA ASP A 48 8.72 4.30 17.91
C ASP A 48 7.63 4.73 16.92
N VAL A 49 6.94 5.85 17.16
CA VAL A 49 5.88 6.34 16.27
C VAL A 49 6.37 6.51 14.82
N PRO A 50 7.51 7.17 14.53
CA PRO A 50 7.98 7.32 13.14
C PRO A 50 8.32 6.00 12.43
N LYS A 51 8.56 4.90 13.17
CA LYS A 51 8.76 3.57 12.58
C LYS A 51 7.49 3.09 11.86
N TYR A 52 6.33 3.39 12.43
CA TYR A 52 5.04 3.00 11.88
C TYR A 52 4.32 4.12 11.18
N PHE A 53 4.56 5.39 11.49
CA PHE A 53 3.90 6.54 10.90
C PHE A 53 4.93 7.63 10.64
N PRO A 54 5.81 7.44 9.62
CA PRO A 54 6.86 8.39 9.35
C PRO A 54 6.25 9.75 8.97
N PRO A 55 6.84 10.87 9.44
CA PRO A 55 6.36 12.20 9.07
C PRO A 55 6.29 12.41 7.56
N VAL A 56 7.29 11.88 6.84
CA VAL A 56 7.34 11.78 5.38
C VAL A 56 7.42 10.31 5.01
N GLU A 57 6.42 9.82 4.29
CA GLU A 57 6.38 8.43 3.85
C GLU A 57 7.44 8.17 2.76
N PRO A 58 8.18 7.05 2.82
CA PRO A 58 9.04 6.65 1.72
C PRO A 58 8.25 6.44 0.42
N PRO A 59 8.88 6.63 -0.75
CA PRO A 59 8.21 6.43 -2.03
C PRO A 59 7.74 4.98 -2.21
N PRO A 60 6.64 4.76 -2.95
CA PRO A 60 6.17 3.42 -3.27
C PRO A 60 7.14 2.70 -4.20
N ALA A 61 7.08 1.36 -4.19
CA ALA A 61 7.91 0.53 -5.04
C ALA A 61 7.33 0.40 -6.46
N SER A 62 6.00 0.34 -6.59
CA SER A 62 5.30 0.29 -7.88
C SER A 62 3.86 0.81 -7.72
N TRP A 63 3.24 1.32 -8.78
CA TRP A 63 1.85 1.78 -8.75
C TRP A 63 1.21 1.82 -10.14
N GLY A 64 -0.11 2.02 -10.18
CA GLY A 64 -0.93 2.08 -11.39
C GLY A 64 -1.74 0.80 -11.60
N GLU A 65 -2.07 0.48 -12.85
CA GLU A 65 -2.73 -0.80 -13.15
C GLU A 65 -1.78 -1.99 -12.95
N ILE A 66 -2.34 -3.13 -12.55
CA ILE A 66 -1.62 -4.42 -12.48
C ILE A 66 -2.20 -5.33 -13.56
N ARG A 67 -1.45 -5.51 -14.65
CA ARG A 67 -1.86 -6.28 -15.82
C ARG A 67 -1.25 -7.68 -15.80
N ASN A 68 -2.06 -8.70 -16.03
CA ASN A 68 -1.58 -10.07 -16.18
C ASN A 68 -1.03 -10.31 -17.60
N VAL A 69 0.11 -11.00 -17.72
CA VAL A 69 0.75 -11.25 -19.02
C VAL A 69 -0.08 -12.20 -19.89
N ALA A 70 -0.51 -13.35 -19.35
CA ALA A 70 -1.27 -14.34 -20.13
C ALA A 70 -2.67 -13.86 -20.53
N ALA A 71 -3.40 -13.25 -19.59
CA ALA A 71 -4.78 -12.86 -19.82
C ALA A 71 -4.92 -11.55 -20.61
N ASN A 72 -3.89 -10.69 -20.58
CA ASN A 72 -3.98 -9.29 -20.97
C ASN A 72 -5.21 -8.58 -20.33
N LEU A 73 -5.48 -8.93 -19.07
CA LEU A 73 -6.53 -8.34 -18.22
C LEU A 73 -5.89 -7.70 -17.00
N CYS A 74 -6.59 -6.75 -16.40
CA CYS A 74 -6.12 -6.01 -15.24
C CYS A 74 -6.78 -6.53 -13.95
N MET A 75 -6.05 -6.48 -12.84
CA MET A 75 -6.64 -6.68 -11.52
C MET A 75 -7.69 -5.61 -11.27
N ASP A 76 -8.82 -5.99 -10.68
CA ASP A 76 -9.93 -5.11 -10.32
C ASP A 76 -10.46 -5.52 -8.94
N SER A 77 -10.49 -4.57 -8.01
CA SER A 77 -11.03 -4.78 -6.65
C SER A 77 -12.52 -4.45 -6.54
N LYS A 78 -13.14 -3.98 -7.62
CA LYS A 78 -14.55 -3.62 -7.70
C LYS A 78 -15.03 -2.61 -6.65
N HIS A 79 -14.12 -1.75 -6.18
CA HIS A 79 -14.33 -0.85 -5.03
C HIS A 79 -14.79 -1.59 -3.75
N GLY A 80 -14.48 -2.88 -3.64
CA GLY A 80 -14.83 -3.71 -2.51
C GLY A 80 -14.19 -3.27 -1.19
N GLY A 81 -14.73 -3.78 -0.10
CA GLY A 81 -14.15 -3.64 1.25
C GLY A 81 -13.60 -4.98 1.76
N THR A 82 -13.48 -5.10 3.08
CA THR A 82 -13.01 -6.30 3.77
C THR A 82 -13.74 -7.57 3.30
N GLY A 83 -12.99 -8.60 2.92
CA GLY A 83 -13.48 -9.88 2.41
C GLY A 83 -13.73 -9.92 0.90
N THR A 84 -13.57 -8.81 0.18
CA THR A 84 -13.77 -8.80 -1.28
C THR A 84 -12.62 -9.50 -1.99
N GLU A 85 -12.90 -10.49 -2.82
CA GLU A 85 -11.93 -11.15 -3.68
C GLU A 85 -11.50 -10.25 -4.84
N LEU A 86 -10.20 -10.25 -5.15
CA LEU A 86 -9.68 -9.64 -6.37
C LEU A 86 -10.06 -10.46 -7.60
N ARG A 87 -10.33 -9.77 -8.71
CA ARG A 87 -10.71 -10.41 -9.97
C ARG A 87 -9.94 -9.80 -11.13
N LEU A 88 -9.95 -10.50 -12.25
CA LEU A 88 -9.53 -9.93 -13.52
C LEU A 88 -10.71 -9.19 -14.16
N ASP A 89 -10.42 -8.08 -14.83
CA ASP A 89 -11.37 -7.48 -15.76
C ASP A 89 -10.66 -6.80 -16.92
N ILE A 90 -11.45 -6.36 -17.91
CA ILE A 90 -10.95 -5.57 -19.04
C ILE A 90 -10.28 -4.32 -18.46
N CYS A 91 -9.05 -4.05 -18.88
CA CYS A 91 -8.31 -2.88 -18.43
C CYS A 91 -9.08 -1.61 -18.80
N VAL A 92 -9.29 -0.70 -17.84
CA VAL A 92 -10.04 0.55 -18.06
C VAL A 92 -9.40 1.40 -19.16
N LYS A 93 -8.08 1.35 -19.28
CA LYS A 93 -7.32 2.05 -20.33
C LYS A 93 -7.50 1.46 -21.73
N ASP A 94 -7.93 0.20 -21.82
CA ASP A 94 -8.14 -0.52 -23.08
C ASP A 94 -9.60 -0.39 -23.57
N GLY A 95 -10.39 0.50 -22.97
CA GLY A 95 -11.74 0.83 -23.43
C GLY A 95 -12.87 0.12 -22.70
N SER A 96 -12.67 -0.34 -21.47
CA SER A 96 -13.80 -0.79 -20.63
C SER A 96 -14.79 0.36 -20.43
N GLU A 97 -16.09 0.04 -20.31
CA GLU A 97 -17.07 1.04 -19.89
C GLU A 97 -16.63 1.63 -18.55
N ARG A 98 -16.47 2.96 -18.48
CA ARG A 98 -16.10 3.66 -17.25
C ARG A 98 -17.29 3.69 -16.29
N THR A 99 -17.63 2.54 -15.73
CA THR A 99 -18.59 2.42 -14.65
C THR A 99 -17.91 2.72 -13.31
N TRP A 100 -18.69 3.25 -12.35
CA TRP A 100 -18.23 3.48 -10.98
C TRP A 100 -17.76 2.23 -10.25
N SER A 101 -17.91 1.04 -10.85
CA SER A 101 -17.51 -0.21 -10.24
C SER A 101 -16.03 -0.53 -10.42
N HIS A 102 -15.33 0.02 -11.42
CA HIS A 102 -13.93 -0.37 -11.71
C HIS A 102 -12.91 0.30 -10.80
N GLU A 103 -12.19 -0.50 -10.01
CA GLU A 103 -11.04 -0.02 -9.22
C GLU A 103 -9.81 -0.83 -9.63
N GLN A 104 -9.04 -0.29 -10.57
CA GLN A 104 -7.89 -0.97 -11.17
C GLN A 104 -6.56 -0.26 -10.90
N LEU A 105 -6.55 0.74 -10.02
CA LEU A 105 -5.33 1.41 -9.60
C LEU A 105 -4.88 0.83 -8.26
N PHE A 106 -3.62 0.42 -8.19
CA PHE A 106 -3.02 -0.11 -6.97
C PHE A 106 -1.67 0.53 -6.71
N THR A 107 -1.24 0.47 -5.46
CA THR A 107 0.08 0.92 -5.01
C THR A 107 0.73 -0.18 -4.20
N PHE A 108 1.94 -0.59 -4.60
CA PHE A 108 2.84 -1.39 -3.79
C PHE A 108 3.68 -0.46 -2.91
N GLY A 109 3.28 -0.37 -1.64
CA GLY A 109 3.76 0.62 -0.69
C GLY A 109 5.10 0.28 -0.06
N TRP A 110 5.69 1.27 0.62
CA TRP A 110 6.94 1.13 1.37
C TRP A 110 6.87 0.16 2.56
N ARG A 111 5.66 -0.23 2.96
CA ARG A 111 5.43 -1.27 4.00
C ARG A 111 5.41 -2.68 3.44
N GLU A 112 5.70 -2.83 2.15
CA GLU A 112 5.72 -4.11 1.45
C GLU A 112 4.31 -4.75 1.44
N ASP A 113 3.29 -3.91 1.32
CA ASP A 113 1.86 -4.23 1.16
C ASP A 113 1.29 -3.61 -0.14
N ILE A 114 0.23 -4.20 -0.70
CA ILE A 114 -0.43 -3.73 -1.94
C ILE A 114 -1.82 -3.23 -1.60
N ARG A 115 -2.16 -2.01 -2.01
CA ARG A 115 -3.42 -1.33 -1.67
C ARG A 115 -4.10 -0.75 -2.91
N PRO A 116 -5.44 -0.71 -2.96
CA PRO A 116 -6.15 0.05 -3.99
C PRO A 116 -5.91 1.57 -3.84
N GLY A 117 -5.87 2.27 -4.97
CA GLY A 117 -5.66 3.70 -5.09
C GLY A 117 -4.25 4.11 -5.51
N GLU A 118 -4.12 5.37 -5.91
CA GLU A 118 -2.84 6.01 -6.23
C GLU A 118 -1.98 6.22 -4.97
N PRO A 119 -0.66 6.38 -5.10
CA PRO A 119 0.24 6.44 -3.94
C PRO A 119 -0.12 7.47 -2.85
N LEU A 120 -0.66 8.63 -3.23
CA LEU A 120 -1.06 9.68 -2.29
C LEU A 120 -2.47 9.46 -1.71
N HIS A 121 -3.28 8.59 -2.32
CA HIS A 121 -4.70 8.40 -2.01
C HIS A 121 -5.05 6.91 -1.83
N THR A 122 -4.12 6.12 -1.31
CA THR A 122 -4.35 4.70 -1.04
C THR A 122 -5.48 4.50 -0.03
N ARG A 123 -6.33 3.51 -0.28
CA ARG A 123 -7.35 3.06 0.66
C ARG A 123 -6.71 2.29 1.82
N LYS A 124 -7.48 2.10 2.90
CA LYS A 124 -7.05 1.34 4.09
C LYS A 124 -7.27 -0.17 3.97
N PHE A 125 -7.36 -0.67 2.73
CA PHE A 125 -7.47 -2.10 2.43
C PHE A 125 -6.19 -2.59 1.75
N CYS A 126 -5.73 -3.76 2.17
CA CYS A 126 -4.51 -4.40 1.71
C CYS A 126 -4.86 -5.75 1.06
N PHE A 127 -4.03 -6.17 0.12
CA PHE A 127 -4.08 -7.54 -0.40
C PHE A 127 -3.74 -8.51 0.73
N ASP A 128 -4.63 -9.47 0.95
CA ASP A 128 -4.59 -10.41 2.05
C ASP A 128 -4.80 -11.84 1.52
N ALA A 129 -3.88 -12.75 1.86
CA ALA A 129 -3.94 -14.15 1.46
C ALA A 129 -3.72 -15.08 2.66
N ILE A 130 -4.66 -16.01 2.87
CA ILE A 130 -4.69 -16.87 4.06
C ILE A 130 -3.90 -18.16 3.84
N SER A 131 -3.81 -18.67 2.60
CA SER A 131 -3.10 -19.90 2.29
C SER A 131 -2.44 -19.87 0.91
N HIS A 132 -1.68 -20.92 0.58
CA HIS A 132 -1.05 -21.07 -0.73
C HIS A 132 -2.03 -21.45 -1.86
N SER A 133 -3.32 -21.59 -1.55
CA SER A 133 -4.38 -21.94 -2.50
C SER A 133 -5.66 -21.09 -2.34
N SER A 134 -5.63 -20.06 -1.48
CA SER A 134 -6.79 -19.20 -1.22
C SER A 134 -6.95 -18.16 -2.33
N PRO A 135 -8.14 -17.56 -2.49
CA PRO A 135 -8.27 -16.27 -3.16
C PRO A 135 -7.35 -15.22 -2.52
N VAL A 136 -7.07 -14.16 -3.28
CA VAL A 136 -6.50 -12.93 -2.73
C VAL A 136 -7.66 -11.97 -2.47
N THR A 137 -7.76 -11.47 -1.23
CA THR A 137 -8.87 -10.62 -0.80
C THR A 137 -8.37 -9.25 -0.35
N LEU A 138 -9.28 -8.29 -0.28
CA LEU A 138 -9.08 -7.05 0.44
C LEU A 138 -9.37 -7.26 1.93
N TYR A 139 -8.47 -6.83 2.80
CA TYR A 139 -8.69 -6.80 4.25
C TYR A 139 -8.13 -5.50 4.85
N ASP A 140 -8.60 -5.10 6.03
CA ASP A 140 -8.09 -3.91 6.70
C ASP A 140 -6.56 -3.99 6.90
N CYS A 141 -5.86 -2.95 6.45
CA CYS A 141 -4.41 -2.89 6.55
C CYS A 141 -3.96 -2.78 8.01
N HIS A 142 -3.16 -3.74 8.48
CA HIS A 142 -2.63 -3.70 9.84
C HIS A 142 -1.14 -3.31 9.91
N GLY A 143 -0.41 -3.34 8.80
CA GLY A 143 0.98 -2.86 8.73
C GLY A 143 1.98 -3.70 9.53
N MET A 144 1.62 -4.94 9.87
CA MET A 144 2.47 -5.88 10.63
C MET A 144 3.12 -6.95 9.75
N LYS A 145 3.18 -6.73 8.43
CA LYS A 145 3.56 -7.75 7.44
C LYS A 145 2.58 -8.93 7.48
N GLY A 146 3.05 -10.16 7.65
CA GLY A 146 2.18 -11.34 7.76
C GLY A 146 1.49 -11.70 6.43
N ASN A 147 0.20 -12.01 6.50
CA ASN A 147 -0.67 -12.33 5.36
C ASN A 147 -0.91 -11.15 4.40
N GLN A 148 -0.39 -9.95 4.73
CA GLN A 148 -0.42 -8.76 3.88
C GLN A 148 0.98 -8.40 3.32
N HIS A 149 1.95 -9.31 3.45
CA HIS A 149 3.33 -9.06 3.08
C HIS A 149 3.71 -9.68 1.73
N TRP A 150 3.97 -8.79 0.78
CA TRP A 150 4.23 -9.14 -0.62
C TRP A 150 5.63 -8.74 -1.05
N SER A 151 6.18 -9.50 -1.99
CA SER A 151 7.44 -9.20 -2.67
C SER A 151 7.20 -9.25 -4.19
N TYR A 152 7.59 -8.19 -4.90
CA TYR A 152 7.51 -8.16 -6.35
C TYR A 152 8.90 -8.49 -6.93
N ARG A 153 9.00 -9.66 -7.54
CA ARG A 153 10.28 -10.26 -7.95
C ARG A 153 10.67 -9.89 -9.38
N LYS A 154 11.93 -10.13 -9.73
CA LYS A 154 12.48 -9.85 -11.07
C LYS A 154 11.80 -10.63 -12.19
N ASP A 155 11.26 -11.80 -11.88
CA ASP A 155 10.45 -12.63 -12.78
C ASP A 155 8.99 -12.15 -12.92
N LYS A 156 8.66 -10.98 -12.35
CA LYS A 156 7.33 -10.35 -12.36
C LYS A 156 6.28 -11.13 -11.55
N THR A 157 6.70 -12.05 -10.69
CA THR A 157 5.79 -12.72 -9.75
C THR A 157 5.51 -11.84 -8.54
N LEU A 158 4.26 -11.87 -8.08
CA LEU A 158 3.83 -11.33 -6.78
C LEU A 158 3.90 -12.44 -5.74
N PHE A 159 5.03 -12.51 -5.04
CA PHE A 159 5.32 -13.54 -4.05
C PHE A 159 4.74 -13.17 -2.69
N HIS A 160 3.97 -14.10 -2.12
CA HIS A 160 3.49 -14.01 -0.75
C HIS A 160 4.45 -14.70 0.19
N THR A 161 5.09 -13.90 1.04
CA THR A 161 6.21 -14.36 1.89
C THR A 161 5.80 -15.42 2.91
N VAL A 162 4.60 -15.31 3.48
CA VAL A 162 4.14 -16.20 4.56
C VAL A 162 3.67 -17.57 4.05
N SER A 163 2.96 -17.62 2.94
CA SER A 163 2.50 -18.91 2.37
C SER A 163 3.48 -19.54 1.39
N VAL A 164 4.57 -18.86 1.06
CA VAL A 164 5.60 -19.32 0.11
C VAL A 164 4.98 -19.68 -1.24
N SER A 165 4.11 -18.81 -1.74
CA SER A 165 3.32 -19.01 -2.95
C SER A 165 3.17 -17.70 -3.73
N CYS A 166 2.68 -17.76 -4.96
CA CYS A 166 2.57 -16.59 -5.85
C CYS A 166 1.11 -16.34 -6.23
N ILE A 167 0.79 -15.09 -6.56
CA ILE A 167 -0.51 -14.76 -7.16
C ILE A 167 -0.55 -15.35 -8.57
N ASP A 168 -1.59 -16.13 -8.84
CA ASP A 168 -1.92 -16.76 -10.12
C ASP A 168 -3.33 -16.35 -10.55
N CYS A 169 -3.69 -16.65 -11.79
CA CYS A 169 -5.03 -16.39 -12.30
C CYS A 169 -5.55 -17.50 -13.20
N ASN A 170 -6.87 -17.57 -13.29
CA ASN A 170 -7.57 -18.29 -14.35
C ASN A 170 -8.20 -17.26 -15.29
N PRO A 171 -7.67 -17.07 -16.51
CA PRO A 171 -8.18 -16.09 -17.47
C PRO A 171 -9.63 -16.35 -17.89
N ALA A 172 -10.03 -17.62 -18.03
CA ALA A 172 -11.38 -18.00 -18.47
C ALA A 172 -12.45 -17.66 -17.42
N GLU A 173 -12.13 -17.88 -16.15
CA GLU A 173 -13.05 -17.56 -15.03
C GLU A 173 -12.86 -16.14 -14.49
N LYS A 174 -11.85 -15.39 -14.98
CA LYS A 174 -11.44 -14.09 -14.46
C LYS A 174 -11.14 -14.09 -12.94
N LYS A 175 -10.64 -15.20 -12.41
CA LYS A 175 -10.34 -15.37 -10.98
C LYS A 175 -8.86 -15.18 -10.69
N ILE A 176 -8.56 -14.63 -9.50
CA ILE A 176 -7.22 -14.48 -8.95
C ILE A 176 -7.12 -15.30 -7.66
N PHE A 177 -6.05 -16.07 -7.51
CA PHE A 177 -5.84 -16.96 -6.37
C PHE A 177 -4.35 -17.20 -6.13
N MET A 178 -4.01 -17.75 -4.97
CA MET A 178 -2.66 -18.17 -4.64
C MET A 178 -2.36 -19.54 -5.24
N ASN A 179 -1.16 -19.74 -5.75
CA ASN A 179 -0.70 -21.03 -6.25
C ASN A 179 0.81 -21.21 -6.05
N ARG A 180 1.32 -22.44 -6.24
CA ARG A 180 2.76 -22.70 -6.25
C ARG A 180 3.44 -21.78 -7.28
N CYS A 181 4.50 -21.11 -6.88
CA CYS A 181 5.25 -20.23 -7.76
C CYS A 181 5.87 -20.99 -8.94
N ASP A 182 5.63 -20.48 -10.13
CA ASP A 182 6.28 -20.85 -11.38
C ASP A 182 6.74 -19.56 -12.10
N PRO A 183 8.05 -19.25 -12.11
CA PRO A 183 8.55 -18.01 -12.70
C PRO A 183 8.38 -17.95 -14.23
N LEU A 184 8.15 -19.10 -14.87
CA LEU A 184 7.93 -19.18 -16.32
C LEU A 184 6.45 -19.09 -16.70
N SER A 185 5.54 -19.20 -15.73
CA SER A 185 4.10 -19.14 -16.00
C SER A 185 3.64 -17.71 -16.25
N GLU A 186 3.16 -17.44 -17.45
CA GLU A 186 2.60 -16.13 -17.82
C GLU A 186 1.34 -15.76 -17.01
N THR A 187 0.61 -16.73 -16.45
CA THR A 187 -0.54 -16.46 -15.56
C THR A 187 -0.11 -15.95 -14.19
N GLN A 188 1.16 -16.13 -13.81
CA GLN A 188 1.75 -15.64 -12.57
C GLN A 188 2.63 -14.39 -12.76
N GLN A 189 2.74 -13.90 -13.99
CA GLN A 189 3.50 -12.69 -14.31
C GLN A 189 2.56 -11.48 -14.36
N TRP A 190 2.89 -10.49 -13.53
CA TRP A 190 2.09 -9.28 -13.34
C TRP A 190 2.92 -8.05 -13.62
N ILE A 191 2.40 -7.11 -14.40
CA ILE A 191 3.09 -5.88 -14.79
C ILE A 191 2.39 -4.70 -14.14
N PHE A 192 3.12 -3.98 -13.28
CA PHE A 192 2.72 -2.64 -12.84
C PHE A 192 3.00 -1.62 -13.93
N GLU A 193 2.10 -0.64 -14.06
CA GLU A 193 2.29 0.49 -14.98
C GLU A 193 3.54 1.32 -14.67
N HIS A 194 3.79 1.61 -13.40
CA HIS A 194 4.95 2.37 -12.95
C HIS A 194 5.75 1.59 -11.91
N ILE A 195 7.07 1.54 -12.09
CA ILE A 195 7.98 0.78 -11.23
C ILE A 195 9.16 1.67 -10.82
N ASN A 196 9.43 1.73 -9.52
CA ASN A 196 10.63 2.33 -8.96
C ASN A 196 11.67 1.24 -8.66
N MET A 197 12.52 0.95 -9.64
CA MET A 197 13.52 -0.13 -9.56
C MET A 197 14.45 0.01 -8.35
N THR A 198 14.87 1.24 -8.01
CA THR A 198 15.74 1.49 -6.85
C THR A 198 15.09 1.04 -5.53
N VAL A 199 13.77 1.23 -5.39
CA VAL A 199 13.04 0.80 -4.19
C VAL A 199 12.85 -0.72 -4.19
N ILE A 200 12.51 -1.31 -5.35
CA ILE A 200 12.38 -2.77 -5.51
C ILE A 200 13.68 -3.49 -5.15
N GLU A 201 14.82 -3.05 -5.68
CA GLU A 201 16.13 -3.64 -5.39
C GLU A 201 16.49 -3.52 -3.90
N LYS A 202 16.13 -2.40 -3.27
CA LYS A 202 16.33 -2.19 -1.83
C LYS A 202 15.47 -3.13 -0.98
N ILE A 203 14.25 -3.47 -1.42
CA ILE A 203 13.39 -4.44 -0.72
C ILE A 203 13.98 -5.84 -0.89
N ILE A 204 14.32 -6.26 -2.11
CA ILE A 204 14.88 -7.59 -2.42
C ILE A 204 16.21 -7.83 -1.70
N SER A 205 17.10 -6.83 -1.65
CA SER A 205 18.39 -6.95 -0.96
C SER A 205 18.25 -7.13 0.55
N LYS A 206 17.20 -6.57 1.18
CA LYS A 206 16.91 -6.83 2.59
C LYS A 206 16.43 -8.26 2.84
N GLU A 207 15.61 -8.80 1.95
CA GLU A 207 15.11 -10.19 2.04
C GLU A 207 16.26 -11.21 1.96
N THR A 208 17.25 -10.96 1.10
CA THR A 208 18.40 -11.85 0.92
C THR A 208 19.45 -11.77 2.03
N SER A 209 19.39 -10.72 2.86
CA SER A 209 20.36 -10.48 3.95
C SER A 209 19.82 -10.87 5.34
N SER A 210 18.57 -11.32 5.42
CA SER A 210 17.89 -11.72 6.67
C SER A 210 17.75 -13.24 6.75
#